data_AF-A0A7J4I3F4-F1
#
_entry.id   AF-A0A7J4I3F4-F1
#
_cell.length_a   1.000
_cell.length_b   1.000
_cell.length_c   1.000
_cell.angle_alpha   90.00
_cell.angle_beta   90.00
_cell.angle_gamma   90.00
#
_symmetry.space_group_name_H-M   'P 1'
#
loop_
_entity.id
_entity.type
_entity.pdbx_description
1 polymer ?
#
loop_
_entity_poly.entity_id
_entity_poly.type
_entity_poly.pdbx_seq_one_letter_code
_entity_poly.pdbx_strand_id
1 'polypeptide(L)' 'MSDTTIVEFCAVVKEETGAVLDRATAQKILADLVGYFNLLGKIAHRENLDTKGRTVSPLNKNRLNTF' A
#
# COMPACT_ATOMS: atom_id res chain seq x y z
N MET A 1 -6.14 15.98 -2.10
CA MET A 1 -5.48 16.01 -3.41
C MET A 1 -5.47 17.45 -3.87
N SER A 2 -4.33 18.01 -4.31
CA SER A 2 -4.31 19.37 -4.85
C SER A 2 -4.75 19.40 -6.31
N ASP A 3 -5.18 20.57 -6.76
CA ASP A 3 -5.52 20.81 -8.17
C ASP A 3 -4.33 20.58 -9.10
N THR A 4 -3.13 21.00 -8.69
CA THR A 4 -1.90 20.84 -9.45
C THR A 4 -1.62 19.37 -9.76
N THR A 5 -1.74 18.47 -8.76
CA THR A 5 -1.52 17.03 -8.96
C THR A 5 -2.49 16.42 -9.98
N ILE A 6 -3.74 16.89 -10.03
CA ILE A 6 -4.72 16.39 -10.98
C ILE A 6 -4.39 16.85 -12.40
N VAL A 7 -3.97 18.11 -12.57
CA VAL A 7 -3.56 18.66 -13.88
C VAL A 7 -2.32 17.94 -14.40
N GLU A 8 -1.31 17.75 -13.55
CA GLU A 8 -0.08 17.02 -13.90
C GLU A 8 -0.40 15.57 -14.29
N PHE A 9 -1.25 14.88 -13.52
CA PHE A 9 -1.67 13.52 -13.84
C PHE A 9 -2.38 13.46 -15.21
N CYS A 10 -3.31 14.38 -15.48
CA CYS A 10 -3.97 14.43 -16.79
C CYS A 10 -2.97 14.69 -17.94
N ALA A 11 -1.95 15.52 -17.72
CA ALA A 11 -0.92 15.80 -18.71
C ALA A 11 -0.10 14.54 -19.04
N VAL A 12 0.36 13.82 -18.02
CA VAL A 12 1.12 12.57 -18.17
C VAL A 12 0.28 11.51 -18.88
N VAL A 13 -0.98 11.31 -18.48
CA VAL A 13 -1.85 10.32 -19.13
C VAL A 13 -2.03 10.64 -20.62
N LYS A 14 -2.20 11.93 -20.96
CA LYS A 14 -2.33 12.36 -22.35
C LYS A 14 -1.04 12.14 -23.13
N GLU A 15 0.11 12.43 -22.55
CA GLU A 15 1.43 12.23 -23.18
C GLU A 15 1.70 10.75 -23.46
N GLU A 16 1.49 9.88 -22.47
CA GLU A 16 1.82 8.46 -22.55
C GLU A 16 0.82 7.63 -23.37
N THR A 17 -0.46 8.02 -23.37
CA THR A 17 -1.55 7.18 -23.93
C THR A 17 -2.38 7.88 -24.99
N GLY A 18 -2.27 9.20 -25.14
CA GLY A 18 -3.16 10.01 -25.98
C GLY A 18 -4.57 10.21 -25.40
N ALA A 19 -4.89 9.59 -24.26
CA ALA A 19 -6.21 9.71 -23.65
C ALA A 19 -6.39 11.05 -22.93
N VAL A 20 -7.57 11.66 -23.09
CA VAL A 20 -7.95 12.87 -22.36
C VAL A 20 -8.89 12.46 -21.23
N LEU A 21 -8.45 12.67 -20.00
CA LEU A 21 -9.26 12.44 -18.82
C LEU A 21 -10.00 13.71 -18.42
N ASP A 22 -11.27 13.56 -18.07
CA ASP A 22 -11.94 14.58 -17.28
C ASP A 22 -11.40 14.60 -15.84
N ARG A 23 -11.66 15.71 -15.16
CA ARG A 23 -11.13 15.97 -13.82
C ARG A 23 -11.65 14.98 -12.76
N ALA A 24 -12.91 14.58 -12.83
CA ALA A 24 -13.51 13.68 -11.84
C ALA A 24 -12.95 12.26 -11.97
N THR A 25 -12.79 11.80 -13.20
CA THR A 25 -12.14 10.54 -13.54
C THR A 25 -10.69 10.52 -13.06
N ALA A 26 -9.92 11.58 -13.34
CA ALA A 26 -8.55 11.72 -12.87
C ALA A 26 -8.44 11.70 -11.33
N GLN A 27 -9.33 12.41 -10.64
CA GLN A 27 -9.39 12.39 -9.18
C GLN A 27 -9.66 11.00 -8.61
N LYS A 28 -10.61 10.26 -9.21
CA LYS A 28 -10.94 8.91 -8.78
C LYS A 28 -9.76 7.95 -8.95
N ILE A 29 -9.12 7.96 -10.12
CA ILE A 29 -7.97 7.09 -10.40
C ILE A 29 -6.84 7.37 -9.40
N LEU A 30 -6.52 8.65 -9.17
CA LEU A 30 -5.50 9.02 -8.19
C LEU A 30 -5.86 8.57 -6.77
N ALA A 31 -7.14 8.69 -6.37
CA ALA A 31 -7.59 8.24 -5.05
C ALA A 31 -7.46 6.72 -4.90
N ASP A 32 -7.84 5.97 -5.94
CA ASP A 32 -7.74 4.51 -5.97
C ASP A 32 -6.27 4.06 -5.89
N LEU A 33 -5.35 4.74 -6.61
CA LEU A 33 -3.91 4.48 -6.55
C LEU A 33 -3.35 4.69 -5.14
N VAL A 34 -3.68 5.81 -4.50
CA VAL A 34 -3.25 6.09 -3.11
C VAL A 34 -3.80 5.04 -2.15
N GLY A 35 -5.06 4.64 -2.31
CA GLY A 35 -5.67 3.57 -1.53
C GLY A 35 -4.93 2.24 -1.67
N TYR A 36 -4.58 1.88 -2.90
CA TYR A 36 -3.83 0.66 -3.21
C TYR A 36 -2.41 0.69 -2.62
N PHE A 37 -1.66 1.78 -2.78
CA PHE A 37 -0.32 1.91 -2.18
C PHE A 37 -0.35 1.85 -0.66
N ASN A 38 -1.38 2.44 -0.03
CA ASN A 38 -1.56 2.34 1.42
C ASN A 38 -1.81 0.89 1.86
N LEU A 39 -2.62 0.14 1.10
CA LEU A 39 -2.85 -1.28 1.37
C LEU A 39 -1.57 -2.10 1.23
N LEU A 40 -0.79 -1.89 0.16
CA LEU A 40 0.51 -2.55 -0.02
C LEU A 40 1.47 -2.23 1.13
N GLY A 41 1.53 -0.97 1.58
CA GLY A 41 2.34 -0.59 2.74
C GLY A 41 1.94 -1.31 4.03
N LYS A 42 0.64 -1.49 4.27
CA LYS A 42 0.13 -2.25 5.41
C LYS A 42 0.47 -3.74 5.32
N ILE A 43 0.36 -4.34 4.13
CA ILE A 43 0.72 -5.74 3.90
C ILE A 43 2.21 -5.93 4.15
N ALA A 44 3.06 -5.11 3.54
CA ALA A 44 4.51 -5.18 3.73
C ALA A 44 4.91 -4.97 5.20
N HIS A 45 4.24 -4.04 5.90
CA HIS A 45 4.48 -3.86 7.33
C HIS A 45 4.10 -5.11 8.15
N ARG A 46 2.95 -5.72 7.84
CA ARG A 46 2.51 -6.97 8.48
C ARG A 46 3.47 -8.12 8.21
N GLU A 47 3.90 -8.32 6.97
CA GLU A 47 4.88 -9.36 6.62
C GLU A 47 6.21 -9.15 7.33
N ASN A 48 6.66 -7.91 7.47
CA ASN A 48 7.85 -7.58 8.26
C ASN A 48 7.66 -7.90 9.75
N LEU A 49 6.49 -7.64 10.33
CA LEU A 49 6.18 -8.01 11.71
C LEU A 49 6.06 -9.52 11.90
N ASP A 50 5.46 -10.25 10.96
CA ASP A 50 5.37 -11.71 11.01
C ASP A 50 6.76 -12.36 10.89
N THR A 51 7.63 -11.78 10.04
CA THR A 51 9.02 -12.22 9.88
C THR A 51 9.86 -11.92 11.13
N LYS A 52 9.70 -10.74 11.74
CA LYS A 52 10.39 -10.35 12.99
C LYS A 52 9.79 -11.02 14.24
N GLY A 53 8.50 -11.34 14.23
CA GLY A 53 7.78 -12.06 15.28
C GLY A 53 8.13 -13.54 15.33
N ARG A 54 8.56 -14.14 14.21
CA ARG A 54 9.20 -15.47 14.21
C ARG A 54 10.57 -15.48 14.89
N THR A 55 11.24 -14.34 15.02
CA THR A 55 12.54 -14.25 15.71
C THR A 55 12.42 -14.03 17.22
N VAL A 56 11.22 -13.80 17.75
CA VAL A 56 10.97 -13.75 19.19
C VAL A 56 9.70 -14.51 19.58
N SER A 57 9.83 -15.83 19.67
CA SER A 57 9.04 -16.59 20.63
C SER A 57 9.94 -17.51 21.47
N PRO A 58 10.65 -16.97 22.48
CA PRO A 58 11.17 -17.80 23.55
C PRO A 58 10.16 -17.77 24.69
N LEU A 59 9.01 -18.46 24.58
CA LEU A 59 8.15 -18.78 25.74
C LEU A 59 7.02 -19.75 25.32
N ASN A 60 7.36 -20.98 24.95
CA ASN A 60 6.57 -22.16 25.37
C ASN A 60 7.33 -23.48 25.12
N LYS A 61 8.44 -23.70 25.82
CA LYS A 61 9.05 -25.03 25.98
C LYS A 61 9.42 -25.23 27.44
N ASN A 62 8.42 -25.46 28.28
CA ASN A 62 8.54 -26.27 29.50
C ASN A 62 7.17 -26.46 30.20
N ARG A 63 6.14 -26.82 29.42
CA ARG A 63 5.21 -27.84 29.90
C ARG A 63 5.70 -29.16 29.33
N LEU A 64 6.12 -30.05 30.24
CA LEU A 64 6.38 -31.50 30.12
C LEU A 64 7.81 -31.90 30.53
N ASN A 65 7.96 -32.26 31.81
CA ASN A 65 8.51 -33.54 32.30
C ASN A 65 8.85 -33.40 33.80
N THR A 66 7.98 -33.92 34.68
CA THR A 66 8.18 -35.18 35.43
C THR A 66 9.38 -35.16 36.36
N PHE A 67 9.16 -34.90 37.66
CA PHE A 67 9.24 -35.86 38.78
C PHE A 67 8.51 -35.27 39.99
#